data_AF-A0A533RUQ4-F1
#
_entry.id   AF-A0A533RUQ4-F1
#
_cell.length_a   1.000
_cell.length_b   1.000
_cell.length_c   1.000
_cell.angle_alpha   90.00
_cell.angle_beta   90.00
_cell.angle_gamma   90.00
#
_symmetry.space_group_name_H-M   'P 1'
#
loop_
_entity.id
_entity.type
_entity.pdbx_description
1 polymer ?
#
loop_
_entity_poly.entity_id
_entity_poly.type
_entity_poly.pdbx_seq_one_letter_code
_entity_poly.pdbx_strand_id
1 'polypeptide(L)'
;MSARAWVVTLAGLGINLALGVLYSWSVVAKTLTKPVAEGGWAWSAGQASLPYAVGVGVFAITMVFAGRLQDRLGPRLVATIGGALCGIGLVVASFGSAANALPLVLGFGLLTGTGIGFGYAAATPAAVKWFPPSKKGLVTGLVVAGFGLASVYIAPLTTYLLHAQGVANTFRVLGVVFVVVTVALAQLLVNPPAGYVAVESAPAGGKAPAGAPRDDYSWSEMVRTRQFVLLWIMYAFSAFAGLMIIGHMAKIAALQISGLDLGFILVA
;
A
#
# COMPACT_ATOMS: atom_id res chain seq x y z
N MET A 1 2.15 -24.74 -13.98
CA MET A 1 2.18 -23.67 -12.95
C MET A 1 1.22 -24.05 -11.84
N SER A 2 1.66 -24.01 -10.59
CA SER A 2 0.83 -24.44 -9.46
C SER A 2 -0.35 -23.47 -9.27
N ALA A 3 -1.59 -23.98 -9.18
CA ALA A 3 -2.77 -23.17 -8.86
C ALA A 3 -2.58 -22.32 -7.59
N ARG A 4 -1.76 -22.81 -6.64
CA ARG A 4 -1.40 -22.08 -5.42
C ARG A 4 -0.63 -20.79 -5.70
N ALA A 5 0.21 -20.74 -6.73
CA ALA A 5 0.96 -19.54 -7.09
C ALA A 5 0.02 -18.38 -7.44
N TRP A 6 -1.03 -18.67 -8.21
CA TRP A 6 -2.04 -17.67 -8.57
C TRP A 6 -2.94 -17.28 -7.42
N VAL A 7 -3.29 -18.22 -6.52
CA VAL A 7 -4.01 -17.90 -5.28
C VAL A 7 -3.20 -16.92 -4.42
N VAL A 8 -1.89 -17.13 -4.25
CA VAL A 8 -1.02 -16.21 -3.50
C VAL A 8 -0.93 -14.85 -4.19
N THR A 9 -0.83 -14.81 -5.52
CA THR A 9 -0.83 -13.54 -6.28
C THR A 9 -2.14 -12.78 -6.11
N LEU A 10 -3.29 -13.45 -6.24
CA LEU A 10 -4.60 -12.81 -6.07
C LEU A 10 -4.85 -12.36 -4.63
N ALA A 11 -4.38 -13.14 -3.65
CA ALA A 11 -4.41 -12.74 -2.24
C ALA A 11 -3.54 -11.51 -2.01
N GLY A 12 -2.33 -11.46 -2.58
CA GLY A 12 -1.46 -10.30 -2.51
C GLY A 12 -2.06 -9.06 -3.16
N LEU A 13 -2.67 -9.20 -4.34
CA LEU A 13 -3.43 -8.14 -5.01
C LEU A 13 -4.56 -7.64 -4.11
N GLY A 14 -5.37 -8.54 -3.55
CA GLY A 14 -6.48 -8.18 -2.66
C GLY A 14 -6.01 -7.49 -1.36
N ILE A 15 -4.88 -7.92 -0.79
CA ILE A 15 -4.27 -7.25 0.36
C ILE A 15 -3.84 -5.83 -0.03
N ASN A 16 -3.15 -5.65 -1.16
CA ASN A 16 -2.75 -4.32 -1.59
C ASN A 16 -3.95 -3.42 -1.94
N LEU A 17 -5.02 -4.01 -2.51
CA LEU A 17 -6.29 -3.34 -2.75
C LEU A 17 -6.95 -2.88 -1.43
N ALA A 18 -6.82 -3.68 -0.38
CA ALA A 18 -7.28 -3.36 0.96
C ALA A 18 -6.42 -2.26 1.62
N LEU A 19 -5.10 -2.37 1.53
CA LEU A 19 -4.15 -1.42 2.11
C LEU A 19 -4.14 -0.05 1.40
N GLY A 20 -4.72 0.04 0.21
CA GLY A 20 -5.02 1.31 -0.47
C GLY A 20 -6.03 2.18 0.27
N VAL A 21 -6.51 1.80 1.46
CA VAL A 21 -7.25 2.67 2.39
C VAL A 21 -6.54 4.00 2.67
N LEU A 22 -5.23 4.10 2.41
CA LEU A 22 -4.50 5.38 2.45
C LEU A 22 -5.17 6.48 1.60
N TYR A 23 -5.80 6.12 0.47
CA TYR A 23 -6.54 7.06 -0.38
C TYR A 23 -7.82 7.60 0.26
N SER A 24 -8.39 6.90 1.24
CA SER A 24 -9.59 7.37 1.96
C SER A 24 -9.34 8.69 2.68
N TRP A 25 -8.09 8.94 3.11
CA TRP A 25 -7.72 10.19 3.76
C TRP A 25 -7.95 11.40 2.88
N SER A 26 -7.73 11.31 1.57
CA SER A 26 -7.93 12.45 0.67
C SER A 26 -9.37 12.98 0.73
N VAL A 27 -10.35 12.05 0.83
CA VAL A 27 -11.78 12.35 0.95
C VAL A 27 -12.13 12.84 2.35
N VAL A 28 -11.57 12.19 3.39
CA VAL A 28 -11.76 12.62 4.78
C VAL A 28 -11.21 14.02 4.97
N ALA A 29 -9.97 14.29 4.58
CA ALA A 29 -9.33 15.59 4.69
C ALA A 29 -10.15 16.70 4.02
N LYS A 30 -10.67 16.46 2.79
CA LYS A 30 -11.59 17.39 2.12
C LYS A 30 -12.83 17.69 2.97
N THR A 31 -13.35 16.71 3.69
CA THR A 31 -14.50 16.87 4.59
C THR A 31 -14.11 17.61 5.87
N LEU A 32 -12.95 17.32 6.45
CA LEU A 32 -12.47 17.99 7.68
C LEU A 32 -12.21 19.49 7.47
N THR A 33 -11.78 19.88 6.27
CA THR A 33 -11.52 21.29 5.91
C THR A 33 -12.79 22.11 5.67
N LYS A 34 -13.96 21.46 5.52
CA LYS A 34 -15.21 22.20 5.33
C LYS A 34 -15.61 22.97 6.59
N PRO A 35 -16.37 24.07 6.46
CA PRO A 35 -16.95 24.77 7.60
C PRO A 35 -17.81 23.85 8.46
N VAL A 36 -17.92 24.15 9.75
CA VAL A 36 -18.77 23.40 10.70
C VAL A 36 -20.23 23.38 10.26
N ALA A 37 -20.72 24.46 9.65
CA ALA A 37 -22.07 24.56 9.10
C ALA A 37 -22.36 23.53 7.98
N GLU A 38 -21.33 23.03 7.30
CA GLU A 38 -21.43 21.99 6.26
C GLU A 38 -21.08 20.59 6.79
N GLY A 39 -20.98 20.42 8.12
CA GLY A 39 -20.63 19.16 8.76
C GLY A 39 -19.12 18.86 8.80
N GLY A 40 -18.27 19.83 8.47
CA GLY A 40 -16.81 19.73 8.58
C GLY A 40 -16.28 20.16 9.95
N TRP A 41 -14.95 20.22 10.09
CA TRP A 41 -14.27 20.62 11.34
C TRP A 41 -13.61 21.99 11.26
N ALA A 42 -13.77 22.72 10.14
CA ALA A 42 -13.12 23.98 9.84
C ALA A 42 -11.58 23.93 10.01
N TRP A 43 -10.98 22.77 9.77
CA TRP A 43 -9.53 22.62 9.84
C TRP A 43 -8.84 23.31 8.67
N SER A 44 -7.64 23.84 8.94
CA SER A 44 -6.74 24.28 7.88
C SER A 44 -6.23 23.08 7.04
N ALA A 45 -5.82 23.34 5.81
CA ALA A 45 -5.20 22.33 4.96
C ALA A 45 -3.95 21.70 5.59
N GLY A 46 -3.19 22.46 6.39
CA GLY A 46 -2.03 21.96 7.13
C GLY A 46 -2.39 21.01 8.26
N GLN A 47 -3.47 21.28 9.00
CA GLN A 47 -3.96 20.36 10.03
C GLN A 47 -4.48 19.05 9.43
N ALA A 48 -5.21 19.14 8.31
CA ALA A 48 -5.74 17.98 7.62
C ALA A 48 -4.66 17.13 6.90
N SER A 49 -3.50 17.71 6.55
CA SER A 49 -2.41 16.97 5.90
C SER A 49 -1.52 16.18 6.86
N LEU A 50 -1.46 16.60 8.13
CA LEU A 50 -0.53 16.05 9.12
C LEU A 50 -0.66 14.53 9.32
N PRO A 51 -1.86 13.95 9.57
CA PRO A 51 -1.97 12.50 9.78
C PRO A 51 -1.54 11.67 8.57
N TYR A 52 -1.83 12.17 7.35
CA TYR A 52 -1.38 11.53 6.12
C TYR A 52 0.13 11.59 5.93
N ALA A 53 0.74 12.74 6.19
CA ALA A 53 2.19 12.91 6.10
C ALA A 53 2.91 11.96 7.07
N VAL A 54 2.42 11.85 8.30
CA VAL A 54 2.91 10.86 9.28
C VAL A 54 2.68 9.44 8.77
N GLY A 55 1.50 9.14 8.21
CA GLY A 55 1.18 7.86 7.59
C GLY A 55 2.18 7.39 6.55
N VAL A 56 2.46 8.24 5.57
CA VAL A 56 3.40 7.95 4.48
C VAL A 56 4.83 7.80 5.02
N GLY A 57 5.24 8.66 5.95
CA GLY A 57 6.57 8.58 6.56
C GLY A 57 6.77 7.29 7.36
N VAL A 58 5.81 6.95 8.22
CA VAL A 58 5.83 5.72 9.01
C VAL A 58 5.76 4.50 8.10
N PHE A 59 4.92 4.52 7.07
CA PHE A 59 4.85 3.46 6.06
C PHE A 59 6.23 3.18 5.45
N ALA A 60 6.91 4.21 4.96
CA ALA A 60 8.23 4.09 4.33
C ALA A 60 9.28 3.50 5.28
N ILE A 61 9.34 3.99 6.53
CA ILE A 61 10.27 3.50 7.55
C ILE A 61 9.97 2.04 7.89
N THR A 62 8.68 1.75 8.11
CA THR A 62 8.23 0.43 8.55
C THR A 62 8.50 -0.64 7.51
N MET A 63 8.38 -0.32 6.23
CA MET A 63 8.61 -1.28 5.13
C MET A 63 10.00 -1.94 5.18
N VAL A 64 11.03 -1.19 5.62
CA VAL A 64 12.40 -1.69 5.78
C VAL A 64 12.49 -2.77 6.85
N PHE A 65 11.80 -2.59 7.98
CA PHE A 65 11.78 -3.56 9.08
C PHE A 65 10.85 -4.73 8.77
N ALA A 66 9.70 -4.45 8.17
CA ALA A 66 8.70 -5.45 7.80
C ALA A 66 9.24 -6.48 6.81
N GLY A 67 10.05 -6.07 5.82
CA GLY A 67 10.69 -6.99 4.89
C GLY A 67 11.57 -8.02 5.60
N ARG A 68 12.44 -7.56 6.52
CA ARG A 68 13.29 -8.47 7.32
C ARG A 68 12.47 -9.40 8.22
N LEU A 69 11.38 -8.89 8.77
CA LEU A 69 10.49 -9.69 9.60
C LEU A 69 9.76 -10.75 8.78
N GLN A 70 9.33 -10.42 7.56
CA GLN A 70 8.68 -11.36 6.64
C GLN A 70 9.60 -12.49 6.22
N ASP A 71 10.91 -12.24 6.09
CA ASP A 71 11.86 -13.31 5.79
C ASP A 71 12.05 -14.27 6.97
N ARG A 72 11.87 -13.81 8.22
CA ARG A 72 12.00 -14.65 9.43
C ARG A 72 10.72 -15.35 9.86
N LEU A 73 9.60 -14.62 9.89
CA LEU A 73 8.31 -15.09 10.40
C LEU A 73 7.38 -15.61 9.30
N GLY A 74 7.73 -15.39 8.04
CA GLY A 74 6.90 -15.73 6.89
C GLY A 74 5.83 -14.68 6.57
N PRO A 75 5.29 -14.71 5.34
CA PRO A 75 4.42 -13.65 4.83
C PRO A 75 3.04 -13.64 5.50
N ARG A 76 2.48 -14.80 5.84
CA ARG A 76 1.17 -14.92 6.49
C ARG A 76 1.10 -14.13 7.80
N LEU A 77 2.06 -14.33 8.70
CA LEU A 77 2.04 -13.70 10.01
C LEU A 77 2.28 -12.19 9.91
N VAL A 78 3.24 -11.77 9.08
CA VAL A 78 3.54 -10.35 8.88
C VAL A 78 2.37 -9.60 8.22
N ALA A 79 1.71 -10.19 7.23
CA ALA A 79 0.51 -9.61 6.63
C ALA A 79 -0.68 -9.56 7.61
N THR A 80 -0.83 -10.56 8.48
CA THR A 80 -1.86 -10.59 9.53
C THR A 80 -1.64 -9.45 10.53
N ILE A 81 -0.40 -9.26 10.99
CA ILE A 81 -0.03 -8.15 11.88
C ILE A 81 -0.30 -6.81 11.18
N GLY A 82 0.07 -6.71 9.90
CA GLY A 82 -0.20 -5.53 9.09
C GLY A 82 -1.68 -5.18 8.99
N GLY A 83 -2.53 -6.15 8.66
CA GLY A 83 -3.98 -5.98 8.61
C GLY A 83 -4.60 -5.60 9.96
N ALA A 84 -4.17 -6.24 11.05
CA ALA A 84 -4.63 -5.94 12.39
C ALA A 84 -4.26 -4.51 12.81
N LEU A 85 -2.98 -4.12 12.65
CA LEU A 85 -2.52 -2.76 12.94
C LEU A 85 -3.24 -1.72 12.08
N CYS A 86 -3.48 -2.03 10.81
CA CYS A 86 -4.19 -1.16 9.88
C CYS A 86 -5.59 -0.81 10.40
N GLY A 87 -6.41 -1.82 10.70
CA GLY A 87 -7.77 -1.55 11.14
C GLY A 87 -7.90 -1.15 12.61
N ILE A 88 -7.00 -1.58 13.51
CA ILE A 88 -6.91 -0.99 14.86
C ILE A 88 -6.59 0.50 14.75
N GLY A 89 -5.65 0.88 13.87
CA GLY A 89 -5.32 2.27 13.61
C GLY A 89 -6.50 3.09 13.10
N LEU A 90 -7.31 2.53 12.19
CA LEU A 90 -8.54 3.16 11.72
C LEU A 90 -9.59 3.26 12.84
N VAL A 91 -9.75 2.26 13.69
CA VAL A 91 -10.65 2.33 14.86
C VAL A 91 -10.15 3.40 15.84
N VAL A 92 -8.85 3.52 16.10
CA VAL A 92 -8.28 4.60 16.93
C VAL A 92 -8.54 5.97 16.29
N ALA A 93 -8.37 6.08 14.98
CA ALA A 93 -8.68 7.30 14.22
C ALA A 93 -10.15 7.74 14.38
N SER A 94 -11.07 6.80 14.62
CA SER A 94 -12.50 7.11 14.85
C SER A 94 -12.78 7.95 16.10
N PHE A 95 -11.86 7.99 17.06
CA PHE A 95 -11.98 8.82 18.26
C PHE A 95 -11.50 10.27 18.04
N GLY A 96 -11.04 10.59 16.82
CA GLY A 96 -10.64 11.94 16.43
C GLY A 96 -11.83 12.91 16.43
N SER A 97 -11.55 14.16 16.76
CA SER A 97 -12.54 15.24 16.73
C SER A 97 -11.90 16.55 16.27
N ALA A 98 -12.73 17.56 15.98
CA ALA A 98 -12.28 18.88 15.57
C ALA A 98 -11.29 19.51 16.57
N ALA A 99 -11.47 19.26 17.88
CA ALA A 99 -10.60 19.78 18.95
C ALA A 99 -9.40 18.87 19.25
N ASN A 100 -9.42 17.60 18.84
CA ASN A 100 -8.39 16.63 19.16
C ASN A 100 -7.98 15.81 17.94
N ALA A 101 -6.88 16.21 17.30
CA ALA A 101 -6.29 15.53 16.16
C ALA A 101 -5.43 14.31 16.54
N LEU A 102 -5.10 14.13 17.82
CA LEU A 102 -4.16 13.10 18.27
C LEU A 102 -4.59 11.67 17.86
N PRO A 103 -5.87 11.27 17.98
CA PRO A 103 -6.30 9.94 17.55
C PRO A 103 -6.14 9.72 16.05
N LEU A 104 -6.25 10.77 15.23
CA LEU A 104 -6.02 10.67 13.79
C LEU A 104 -4.52 10.50 13.48
N VAL A 105 -3.65 11.25 14.15
CA VAL A 105 -2.20 11.13 13.95
C VAL A 105 -1.68 9.76 14.44
N LEU A 106 -2.11 9.32 15.62
CA LEU A 106 -1.68 8.03 16.17
C LEU A 106 -2.37 6.84 15.48
N GLY A 107 -3.67 6.97 15.22
CA GLY A 107 -4.46 5.92 14.57
C GLY A 107 -4.13 5.79 13.09
N PHE A 108 -4.43 6.81 12.31
CA PHE A 108 -4.24 6.78 10.86
C PHE A 108 -2.76 6.95 10.47
N GLY A 109 -2.06 7.89 11.09
CA GLY A 109 -0.66 8.14 10.77
C GLY A 109 0.25 7.01 11.24
N LEU A 110 0.33 6.78 12.54
CA LEU A 110 1.27 5.80 13.08
C LEU A 110 0.79 4.36 12.86
N LEU A 111 -0.34 3.96 13.45
CA LEU A 111 -0.77 2.56 13.44
C LEU A 111 -1.16 2.06 12.04
N THR A 112 -1.99 2.81 11.32
CA THR A 112 -2.39 2.44 9.96
C THR A 112 -1.21 2.51 8.99
N GLY A 113 -0.34 3.53 9.09
CA GLY A 113 0.91 3.59 8.31
C GLY A 113 1.83 2.39 8.55
N THR A 114 2.03 2.00 9.81
CA THR A 114 2.78 0.78 10.15
C THR A 114 2.10 -0.47 9.57
N GLY A 115 0.78 -0.59 9.72
CA GLY A 115 0.01 -1.71 9.19
C GLY A 115 0.15 -1.90 7.68
N ILE A 116 0.06 -0.80 6.93
CA ILE A 116 0.28 -0.78 5.47
C ILE A 116 1.71 -1.23 5.14
N GLY A 117 2.71 -0.76 5.89
CA GLY A 117 4.11 -1.18 5.71
C GLY A 117 4.32 -2.68 5.85
N PHE A 118 3.73 -3.28 6.88
CA PHE A 118 3.80 -4.72 7.11
C PHE A 118 3.10 -5.53 6.01
N GLY A 119 1.86 -5.16 5.68
CA GLY A 119 1.08 -5.90 4.69
C GLY A 119 1.68 -5.81 3.28
N TYR A 120 2.11 -4.61 2.86
CA TYR A 120 2.68 -4.38 1.53
C TYR A 120 4.04 -5.10 1.36
N ALA A 121 4.89 -5.04 2.39
CA ALA A 121 6.17 -5.74 2.41
C ALA A 121 6.00 -7.27 2.39
N ALA A 122 4.89 -7.80 2.91
CA ALA A 122 4.66 -9.24 2.95
C ALA A 122 3.99 -9.82 1.70
N ALA A 123 3.04 -9.09 1.10
CA ALA A 123 2.24 -9.56 -0.02
C ALA A 123 3.07 -9.78 -1.31
N THR A 124 3.88 -8.78 -1.68
CA THR A 124 4.58 -8.78 -2.97
C THR A 124 5.66 -9.87 -3.05
N PRO A 125 6.59 -10.00 -2.08
CA PRO A 125 7.64 -11.01 -2.16
C PRO A 125 7.09 -12.44 -2.07
N ALA A 126 6.01 -12.64 -1.32
CA ALA A 126 5.36 -13.96 -1.22
C ALA A 126 4.87 -14.45 -2.58
N ALA A 127 4.22 -13.60 -3.38
CA ALA A 127 3.75 -13.94 -4.71
C ALA A 127 4.92 -14.17 -5.69
N VAL A 128 5.90 -13.28 -5.69
CA VAL A 128 7.04 -13.32 -6.63
C VAL A 128 7.88 -14.59 -6.48
N LYS A 129 7.99 -15.13 -5.26
CA LYS A 129 8.75 -16.38 -4.97
C LYS A 129 8.20 -17.61 -5.71
N TRP A 130 6.93 -17.63 -6.13
CA TRP A 130 6.33 -18.77 -6.82
C TRP A 130 6.60 -18.83 -8.34
N PHE A 131 7.07 -17.73 -8.93
CA PHE A 131 7.15 -17.57 -10.38
C PHE A 131 8.59 -17.48 -10.89
N PRO A 132 8.84 -17.94 -12.14
CA PRO A 132 10.17 -17.87 -12.73
C PRO A 132 10.59 -16.42 -13.00
N PRO A 133 11.90 -16.13 -13.15
CA PRO A 133 12.44 -14.79 -13.43
C PRO A 133 11.69 -14.04 -14.53
N SER A 134 11.36 -14.74 -15.64
CA SER A 134 10.60 -14.20 -16.77
C SER A 134 9.21 -13.65 -16.44
N LYS A 135 8.59 -14.07 -15.33
CA LYS A 135 7.24 -13.64 -14.90
C LYS A 135 7.25 -12.78 -13.63
N LYS A 136 8.40 -12.58 -12.98
CA LYS A 136 8.48 -11.78 -11.74
C LYS A 136 7.96 -10.36 -11.95
N GLY A 137 8.26 -9.73 -13.09
CA GLY A 137 7.77 -8.39 -13.43
C GLY A 137 6.24 -8.31 -13.52
N LEU A 138 5.62 -9.23 -14.27
CA LEU A 138 4.15 -9.30 -14.39
C LEU A 138 3.47 -9.52 -13.04
N VAL A 139 3.97 -10.46 -12.23
CA VAL A 139 3.38 -10.80 -10.93
C VAL A 139 3.53 -9.65 -9.94
N THR A 140 4.70 -9.00 -9.92
CA THR A 140 4.93 -7.80 -9.11
C THR A 140 3.96 -6.69 -9.54
N GLY A 141 3.83 -6.45 -10.85
CA GLY A 141 2.89 -5.48 -11.40
C GLY A 141 1.44 -5.75 -10.99
N LEU A 142 0.98 -7.01 -11.10
CA LEU A 142 -0.38 -7.39 -10.70
C LEU A 142 -0.65 -7.17 -9.21
N VAL A 143 0.28 -7.56 -8.34
CA VAL A 143 0.12 -7.38 -6.90
C VAL A 143 0.13 -5.90 -6.53
N VAL A 144 1.06 -5.12 -7.11
CA VAL A 144 1.18 -3.68 -6.83
C VAL A 144 0.03 -2.89 -7.45
N ALA A 145 -0.50 -3.31 -8.61
CA ALA A 145 -1.67 -2.68 -9.24
C ALA A 145 -2.89 -2.69 -8.31
N GLY A 146 -3.04 -3.69 -7.44
CA GLY A 146 -4.07 -3.69 -6.41
C GLY A 146 -4.05 -2.41 -5.57
N PHE A 147 -2.87 -1.92 -5.18
CA PHE A 147 -2.76 -0.68 -4.41
C PHE A 147 -3.26 0.53 -5.21
N GLY A 148 -2.81 0.70 -6.46
CA GLY A 148 -3.23 1.82 -7.32
C GLY A 148 -4.74 1.81 -7.63
N LEU A 149 -5.28 0.64 -7.97
CA LEU A 149 -6.70 0.44 -8.24
C LEU A 149 -7.60 0.70 -7.03
N ALA A 150 -7.03 0.76 -5.82
CA ALA A 150 -7.83 0.99 -4.62
C ALA A 150 -8.50 2.36 -4.61
N SER A 151 -7.87 3.37 -5.20
CA SER A 151 -8.44 4.73 -5.29
C SER A 151 -9.83 4.72 -5.93
N VAL A 152 -10.03 3.90 -6.97
CA VAL A 152 -11.25 3.77 -7.78
C VAL A 152 -12.48 3.45 -6.94
N TYR A 153 -12.35 2.58 -5.94
CA TYR A 153 -13.48 2.15 -5.10
C TYR A 153 -13.46 2.79 -3.70
N ILE A 154 -12.28 3.06 -3.14
CA ILE A 154 -12.14 3.62 -1.79
C ILE A 154 -12.72 5.02 -1.71
N ALA A 155 -12.48 5.87 -2.71
CA ALA A 155 -12.96 7.25 -2.68
C ALA A 155 -14.50 7.35 -2.69
N PRO A 156 -15.25 6.68 -3.61
CA PRO A 156 -16.70 6.71 -3.58
C PRO A 156 -17.26 6.02 -2.33
N LEU A 157 -16.67 4.90 -1.89
CA LEU A 157 -17.07 4.23 -0.64
C LEU A 157 -16.92 5.16 0.57
N THR A 158 -15.78 5.83 0.70
CA THR A 158 -15.51 6.75 1.81
C THR A 158 -16.47 7.94 1.77
N THR A 159 -16.74 8.49 0.57
CA THR A 159 -17.71 9.58 0.40
C THR A 159 -19.11 9.16 0.86
N TYR A 160 -19.57 7.99 0.43
CA TYR A 160 -20.85 7.44 0.84
C TYR A 160 -20.95 7.27 2.37
N LEU A 161 -19.94 6.67 2.99
CA LEU A 161 -19.91 6.46 4.44
C LEU A 161 -19.85 7.80 5.20
N LEU A 162 -19.10 8.78 4.72
CA LEU A 162 -19.04 10.10 5.33
C LEU A 162 -20.41 10.79 5.34
N HIS A 163 -21.13 10.72 4.22
CA HIS A 163 -22.48 11.29 4.10
C HIS A 163 -23.50 10.55 4.98
N ALA A 164 -23.42 9.23 5.07
CA ALA A 164 -24.40 8.41 5.77
C ALA A 164 -24.23 8.43 7.31
N GLN A 165 -22.98 8.46 7.80
CA GLN A 165 -22.69 8.19 9.22
C GLN A 165 -21.56 9.04 9.82
N GLY A 166 -21.00 9.98 9.04
CA GLY A 166 -19.96 10.91 9.50
C GLY A 166 -18.57 10.29 9.64
N VAL A 167 -17.61 11.12 10.06
CA VAL A 167 -16.16 10.80 10.08
C VAL A 167 -15.84 9.63 11.01
N ALA A 168 -16.31 9.68 12.26
CA ALA A 168 -15.97 8.67 13.27
C ALA A 168 -16.45 7.27 12.84
N ASN A 169 -17.71 7.13 12.45
CA ASN A 169 -18.24 5.83 12.04
C ASN A 169 -17.65 5.36 10.70
N THR A 170 -17.31 6.27 9.79
CA THR A 170 -16.57 5.92 8.57
C THR A 170 -15.27 5.20 8.91
N PHE A 171 -14.46 5.78 9.81
CA PHE A 171 -13.22 5.15 10.25
C PHE A 171 -13.43 3.79 10.93
N ARG A 172 -14.48 3.63 11.74
CA ARG A 172 -14.81 2.33 12.38
C ARG A 172 -15.18 1.27 11.35
N VAL A 173 -16.08 1.59 10.43
CA VAL A 173 -16.54 0.65 9.41
C VAL A 173 -15.39 0.24 8.50
N LEU A 174 -14.62 1.22 8.00
CA LEU A 174 -13.42 0.92 7.23
C LEU A 174 -12.48 0.04 8.05
N GLY A 175 -12.15 0.42 9.29
CA GLY A 175 -11.24 -0.34 10.15
C GLY A 175 -11.62 -1.81 10.32
N VAL A 176 -12.87 -2.09 10.66
CA VAL A 176 -13.37 -3.47 10.84
C VAL A 176 -13.32 -4.25 9.52
N VAL A 177 -13.80 -3.66 8.43
CA VAL A 177 -13.81 -4.33 7.11
C VAL A 177 -12.38 -4.63 6.65
N PHE A 178 -11.46 -3.67 6.79
CA PHE A 178 -10.07 -3.86 6.38
C PHE A 178 -9.34 -4.89 7.22
N VAL A 179 -9.56 -4.96 8.54
CA VAL A 179 -9.01 -6.06 9.36
C VAL A 179 -9.52 -7.39 8.84
N VAL A 180 -10.84 -7.56 8.70
CA VAL A 180 -11.43 -8.84 8.31
C VAL A 180 -10.93 -9.30 6.95
N VAL A 181 -10.98 -8.42 5.94
CA VAL A 181 -10.55 -8.74 4.58
C VAL A 181 -9.05 -9.02 4.52
N THR A 182 -8.23 -8.15 5.11
CA THR A 182 -6.76 -8.29 5.03
C THR A 182 -6.28 -9.52 5.80
N VAL A 183 -6.83 -9.79 6.98
CA VAL A 183 -6.46 -10.96 7.78
C VAL A 183 -6.89 -12.25 7.10
N ALA A 184 -8.09 -12.29 6.51
CA ALA A 184 -8.57 -13.45 5.75
C ALA A 184 -7.67 -13.74 4.54
N LEU A 185 -7.36 -12.72 3.74
CA LEU A 185 -6.45 -12.85 2.59
C LEU A 185 -5.02 -13.20 3.01
N ALA A 186 -4.55 -12.68 4.15
CA ALA A 186 -3.23 -13.01 4.69
C ALA A 186 -3.07 -14.51 4.98
N GLN A 187 -4.15 -15.23 5.31
CA GLN A 187 -4.07 -16.69 5.52
C GLN A 187 -3.76 -17.46 4.24
N LEU A 188 -4.02 -16.85 3.07
CA LEU A 188 -3.73 -17.43 1.76
C LEU A 188 -2.29 -17.17 1.31
N LEU A 189 -1.54 -16.28 1.98
CA LEU A 189 -0.14 -16.03 1.67
C LEU A 189 0.74 -17.17 2.20
N VAL A 190 1.35 -17.91 1.29
CA VAL A 190 2.21 -19.04 1.62
C VAL A 190 3.50 -18.93 0.82
N ASN A 191 4.64 -19.13 1.47
CA ASN A 191 5.92 -19.26 0.77
C ASN A 191 6.01 -20.63 0.08
N PRO A 192 6.68 -20.72 -1.07
CA PRO A 192 6.94 -22.03 -1.68
C PRO A 192 7.84 -22.89 -0.77
N PRO A 193 7.79 -24.24 -0.90
CA PRO A 193 8.63 -25.15 -0.13
C PRO A 193 10.13 -24.86 -0.31
N ALA A 194 10.94 -25.18 0.71
CA ALA A 194 12.39 -25.06 0.61
C ALA A 194 12.92 -25.88 -0.60
N GLY A 195 13.73 -25.24 -1.45
CA GLY A 195 14.24 -25.86 -2.69
C GLY A 195 13.30 -25.79 -3.90
N TYR A 196 12.17 -25.09 -3.80
CA TYR A 196 11.30 -24.86 -4.96
C TYR A 196 12.01 -23.98 -6.01
N VAL A 197 12.32 -24.59 -7.16
CA VAL A 197 12.76 -23.88 -8.35
C VAL A 197 11.57 -23.74 -9.28
N ALA A 198 11.15 -22.50 -9.53
CA ALA A 198 10.09 -22.24 -10.50
C ALA A 198 10.61 -22.61 -11.89
N VAL A 199 10.15 -23.76 -12.41
CA VAL A 199 10.52 -24.25 -13.74
C VAL A 199 10.15 -23.19 -14.78
N GLU A 200 11.15 -22.65 -15.46
CA GLU A 200 10.91 -21.91 -16.69
C GLU A 200 10.34 -22.88 -17.71
N SER A 201 9.13 -22.61 -18.21
CA SER A 201 8.70 -23.23 -19.46
C SER A 201 9.74 -22.83 -20.49
N ALA A 202 10.56 -23.78 -20.93
CA ALA A 202 11.65 -23.50 -21.85
C ALA A 202 11.11 -22.67 -23.03
N PRO A 203 11.77 -21.56 -23.42
CA PRO A 203 11.47 -20.95 -24.70
C PRO A 203 11.68 -22.05 -25.74
N ALA A 204 10.71 -22.27 -26.63
CA ALA A 204 10.93 -23.08 -27.81
C ALA A 204 12.11 -22.45 -28.59
N GLY A 205 13.33 -22.99 -28.39
CA GLY A 205 14.55 -22.58 -29.11
C GLY A 205 15.51 -21.58 -28.44
N GLY A 206 15.33 -21.21 -27.16
CA GLY A 206 16.26 -20.27 -26.49
C GLY A 206 17.37 -20.97 -25.70
N LYS A 207 18.65 -20.81 -26.09
CA LYS A 207 19.80 -21.29 -25.29
C LYS A 207 19.72 -20.72 -23.87
N ALA A 208 19.81 -21.58 -22.85
CA ALA A 208 19.91 -21.16 -21.46
C ALA A 208 21.13 -20.23 -21.26
N PRO A 209 21.03 -19.14 -20.49
CA PRO A 209 22.18 -18.32 -20.18
C PRO A 209 23.22 -19.19 -19.46
N ALA A 210 24.38 -19.39 -20.10
CA ALA A 210 25.52 -20.05 -19.49
C ALA A 210 26.11 -19.12 -18.43
N GLY A 211 25.72 -19.32 -17.18
CA GLY A 211 26.33 -18.69 -16.02
C GLY A 211 26.10 -19.59 -14.81
N ALA A 212 27.19 -19.90 -14.08
CA ALA A 212 27.10 -20.62 -12.82
C ALA A 212 26.05 -19.96 -11.90
N PRO A 213 25.38 -20.72 -11.01
CA PRO A 213 24.50 -20.13 -10.00
C PRO A 213 25.35 -19.13 -9.22
N ARG A 214 25.09 -17.83 -9.41
CA ARG A 214 25.66 -16.83 -8.52
C ARG A 214 24.86 -16.98 -7.24
N ASP A 215 25.55 -17.30 -6.15
CA ASP A 215 24.94 -17.28 -4.83
C ASP A 215 24.21 -15.94 -4.65
N ASP A 216 22.95 -16.00 -4.24
CA ASP A 216 22.14 -14.81 -4.00
C ASP A 216 22.87 -13.92 -2.98
N TYR A 217 23.05 -12.63 -3.32
CA TYR A 217 23.71 -11.68 -2.43
C TYR A 217 22.97 -11.56 -1.10
N SER A 218 23.71 -11.53 0.00
CA SER A 218 23.13 -11.10 1.28
C SER A 218 22.71 -9.62 1.19
N TRP A 219 21.74 -9.21 2.02
CA TRP A 219 21.27 -7.82 2.03
C TRP A 219 22.41 -6.81 2.27
N SER A 220 23.42 -7.18 3.09
CA SER A 220 24.58 -6.34 3.41
C SER A 220 25.57 -6.22 2.26
N GLU A 221 25.71 -7.25 1.43
CA GLU A 221 26.53 -7.20 0.23
C GLU A 221 25.83 -6.41 -0.86
N MET A 222 24.52 -6.64 -1.03
CA MET A 222 23.70 -5.95 -2.02
C MET A 222 23.79 -4.42 -1.86
N VAL A 223 23.64 -3.89 -0.64
CA VAL A 223 23.68 -2.43 -0.40
C VAL A 223 25.04 -1.79 -0.66
N ARG A 224 26.11 -2.58 -0.67
CA ARG A 224 27.48 -2.11 -0.98
C ARG A 224 27.78 -2.14 -2.47
N THR A 225 26.92 -2.77 -3.29
CA THR A 225 27.14 -2.80 -4.74
C THR A 225 26.86 -1.45 -5.38
N ARG A 226 27.68 -1.06 -6.36
CA ARG A 226 27.49 0.16 -7.14
C ARG A 226 26.14 0.15 -7.89
N GLN A 227 25.72 -1.02 -8.35
CA GLN A 227 24.45 -1.20 -9.05
C GLN A 227 23.26 -0.86 -8.15
N PHE A 228 23.25 -1.35 -6.90
CA PHE A 228 22.20 -1.01 -5.94
C PHE A 228 22.15 0.49 -5.66
N VAL A 229 23.30 1.14 -5.41
CA VAL A 229 23.35 2.58 -5.12
C VAL A 229 22.82 3.40 -6.30
N LEU A 230 23.22 3.07 -7.53
CA LEU A 230 22.73 3.76 -8.73
C LEU A 230 21.23 3.57 -8.92
N LEU A 231 20.72 2.34 -8.78
CA LEU A 231 19.28 2.06 -8.90
C LEU A 231 18.47 2.77 -7.81
N TRP A 232 18.99 2.80 -6.58
CA TRP A 232 18.33 3.46 -5.45
C TRP A 232 18.24 4.98 -5.67
N ILE A 233 19.34 5.61 -6.10
CA ILE A 233 19.35 7.06 -6.40
C ILE A 233 18.38 7.37 -7.54
N MET A 234 18.44 6.62 -8.65
CA MET A 234 17.51 6.79 -9.76
C MET A 234 16.06 6.68 -9.33
N TYR A 235 15.74 5.66 -8.51
CA TYR A 235 14.39 5.45 -8.01
C TYR A 235 13.97 6.56 -7.04
N ALA A 236 14.86 7.04 -6.18
CA ALA A 236 14.57 8.14 -5.26
C ALA A 236 14.20 9.43 -6.01
N PHE A 237 14.98 9.82 -7.02
CA PHE A 237 14.67 11.01 -7.84
C PHE A 237 13.40 10.83 -8.67
N SER A 238 13.20 9.65 -9.27
CA SER A 238 11.99 9.34 -10.04
C SER A 238 10.73 9.35 -9.16
N ALA A 239 10.78 8.71 -7.99
CA ALA A 239 9.69 8.68 -7.04
C ALA A 239 9.40 10.08 -6.48
N PHE A 240 10.43 10.88 -6.16
CA PHE A 240 10.26 12.26 -5.68
C PHE A 240 9.53 13.13 -6.72
N ALA A 241 9.93 13.06 -7.99
CA ALA A 241 9.25 13.76 -9.07
C ALA A 241 7.78 13.29 -9.22
N GLY A 242 7.55 11.97 -9.18
CA GLY A 242 6.20 11.40 -9.26
C GLY A 242 5.29 11.81 -8.09
N LEU A 243 5.79 11.73 -6.85
CA LEU A 243 5.06 12.16 -5.64
C LEU A 243 4.76 13.66 -5.65
N MET A 244 5.71 14.50 -6.14
CA MET A 244 5.48 15.94 -6.31
C MET A 244 4.35 16.23 -7.30
N ILE A 245 4.34 15.53 -8.44
CA ILE A 245 3.27 15.66 -9.45
C ILE A 245 1.95 15.19 -8.85
N ILE A 246 1.87 13.99 -8.27
CA ILE A 246 0.64 13.45 -7.66
C ILE A 246 0.12 14.38 -6.56
N GLY A 247 0.99 14.90 -5.70
CA GLY A 247 0.64 15.82 -4.61
C GLY A 247 0.09 17.17 -5.08
N HIS A 248 0.37 17.59 -6.32
CA HIS A 248 -0.10 18.84 -6.90
C HIS A 248 -1.01 18.64 -8.12
N MET A 249 -1.31 17.40 -8.48
CA MET A 249 -2.03 17.04 -9.71
C MET A 249 -3.42 17.67 -9.75
N ALA A 250 -4.12 17.73 -8.60
CA ALA A 250 -5.42 18.40 -8.52
C ALA A 250 -5.34 19.90 -8.83
N LYS A 251 -4.29 20.60 -8.40
CA LYS A 251 -4.08 22.02 -8.74
C LYS A 251 -3.68 22.20 -10.21
N ILE A 252 -2.82 21.33 -10.74
CA ILE A 252 -2.39 21.36 -12.14
C ILE A 252 -3.59 21.08 -13.07
N ALA A 253 -4.38 20.05 -12.77
CA ALA A 253 -5.58 19.69 -13.50
C ALA A 253 -6.65 20.79 -13.43
N ALA A 254 -6.87 21.40 -12.26
CA ALA A 254 -7.81 22.50 -12.10
C ALA A 254 -7.38 23.77 -12.88
N LEU A 255 -6.08 24.02 -13.04
CA LEU A 255 -5.56 25.15 -13.82
C LEU A 255 -5.56 24.89 -15.34
N GLN A 256 -5.46 23.63 -15.78
CA GLN A 256 -5.35 23.27 -17.18
C GLN A 256 -6.66 22.76 -17.80
N ILE A 257 -7.61 22.29 -16.99
CA ILE A 257 -8.88 21.71 -17.45
C ILE A 257 -10.03 22.55 -16.87
N SER A 258 -10.34 23.64 -17.56
CA SER A 258 -11.54 24.44 -17.34
C SER A 258 -12.80 23.62 -17.69
N GLY A 259 -13.39 22.94 -16.70
CA GLY A 259 -14.80 22.52 -16.77
C GLY A 259 -15.15 21.04 -16.63
N LEU A 260 -14.21 20.14 -16.29
CA LEU A 260 -14.54 18.72 -16.02
C LEU A 260 -14.05 18.28 -14.65
N ASP A 261 -15.00 18.01 -13.75
CA ASP A 261 -14.82 17.48 -12.39
C ASP A 261 -14.43 15.98 -12.42
N LEU A 262 -13.45 15.63 -13.27
CA LEU A 262 -12.95 14.27 -13.51
C LEU A 262 -11.50 14.07 -13.02
N GLY A 263 -10.99 14.96 -12.16
CA GLY A 263 -9.64 14.86 -11.61
C GLY A 263 -9.35 13.55 -10.87
N PHE A 264 -10.38 12.81 -10.48
CA PHE A 264 -10.28 11.48 -9.87
C PHE A 264 -9.77 10.39 -10.83
N ILE A 265 -10.05 10.48 -12.14
CA ILE A 265 -9.66 9.45 -13.13
C ILE A 265 -8.16 9.50 -13.42
N LEU A 266 -7.51 10.67 -13.30
CA LEU A 266 -6.08 10.83 -13.59
C LEU A 266 -5.14 10.36 -12.46
N VAL A 267 -5.69 10.09 -11.27
CA VAL A 267 -4.95 9.66 -10.08
C VAL A 267 -4.99 8.13 -9.91
N ALA A 268 -5.84 7.42 -10.67
CA ALA A 268 -5.93 5.95 -10.71
C ALA A 268 -4.97 5.37 -11.75
#